data_AF-A0A803MVS4-F1
#
_entry.id   AF-A0A803MVS4-F1
#
_cell.length_a   1.000
_cell.length_b   1.000
_cell.length_c   1.000
_cell.angle_alpha   90.00
_cell.angle_beta   90.00
_cell.angle_gamma   90.00
#
_symmetry.space_group_name_H-M   'P 1'
#
loop_
_entity.id
_entity.type
_entity.pdbx_description
1 polymer ?
#
loop_
_entity_poly.entity_id
_entity_poly.type
_entity_poly.pdbx_seq_one_letter_code
_entity_poly.pdbx_strand_id
1 'polypeptide(L)'
;MASVMKKKHDKYWENVDNVNLLLYIAIILDPRRKMGYTKWAINQQYDYEKAKYLCDKVMQTLNDMYELYVSENPPNESIPPKTSDFLEEVEDMDSDVDVAELEFEKDVGSCVGVQGKNESVKYL
;
A
#
# COMPACT_ATOMS: atom_id res chain seq x y z
N MET A 1 23.48 17.26 -8.32
CA MET A 1 22.89 15.95 -7.95
C MET A 1 21.37 15.93 -8.05
N ALA A 2 20.65 16.91 -7.48
CA ALA A 2 19.19 16.95 -7.46
C ALA A 2 18.51 16.77 -8.85
N SER A 3 19.02 17.42 -9.90
CA SER A 3 18.44 17.29 -11.25
C SER A 3 18.56 15.88 -11.84
N VAL A 4 19.63 15.14 -11.51
CA VAL A 4 19.82 13.76 -12.00
C VAL A 4 18.88 12.80 -11.28
N MET A 5 18.67 12.99 -9.98
CA MET A 5 17.70 12.22 -9.20
C MET A 5 16.27 12.48 -9.68
N LYS A 6 15.91 13.74 -9.90
CA LYS A 6 14.61 14.12 -10.44
C LYS A 6 14.34 13.48 -11.81
N LYS A 7 15.31 13.50 -12.73
CA LYS A 7 15.15 12.84 -14.05
C LYS A 7 14.86 11.35 -13.96
N LYS A 8 15.45 10.65 -12.98
CA LYS A 8 15.15 9.23 -12.75
C LYS A 8 13.75 9.05 -12.17
N HIS A 9 13.38 9.89 -11.21
CA HIS A 9 12.04 9.88 -10.65
C HIS A 9 11.00 10.08 -11.77
N ASP A 10 11.13 11.14 -12.55
CA ASP A 10 10.19 11.47 -13.62
C ASP A 10 10.10 10.33 -14.65
N LYS A 11 11.24 9.73 -15.02
CA LYS A 11 11.28 8.60 -15.95
C LYS A 11 10.43 7.39 -15.53
N TYR A 12 10.41 7.05 -14.24
CA TYR A 12 9.75 5.83 -13.74
C TYR A 12 8.39 6.08 -13.08
N TRP A 13 8.16 7.31 -12.60
CA TRP A 13 7.00 7.66 -11.78
C TRP A 13 6.12 8.74 -12.40
N GLU A 14 6.56 9.55 -13.37
CA GLU A 14 5.69 10.58 -13.97
C GLU A 14 4.61 9.97 -14.87
N ASN A 15 4.96 8.90 -15.59
CA ASN A 15 4.04 8.21 -16.49
C ASN A 15 3.35 7.04 -15.79
N VAL A 16 2.09 7.27 -15.41
CA VAL A 16 1.19 6.34 -14.72
C VAL A 16 1.04 5.00 -15.47
N ASP A 17 1.16 5.00 -16.80
CA ASP A 17 1.07 3.77 -17.60
C ASP A 17 2.28 2.86 -17.40
N ASN A 18 3.45 3.44 -17.10
CA ASN A 18 4.74 2.76 -16.98
C ASN A 18 5.16 2.50 -15.53
N VAL A 19 4.37 2.94 -14.54
CA VAL A 19 4.71 2.72 -13.13
C VAL A 19 4.63 1.24 -12.80
N ASN A 20 5.58 0.76 -12.00
CA ASN A 20 5.58 -0.62 -11.52
C ASN A 20 4.48 -0.84 -10.47
N LEU A 21 3.37 -1.45 -10.88
CA LEU A 21 2.23 -1.76 -10.02
C LEU A 21 2.57 -2.67 -8.84
N LEU A 22 3.59 -3.53 -8.98
CA LEU A 22 4.01 -4.44 -7.92
C LEU A 22 4.52 -3.70 -6.68
N LEU A 23 5.06 -2.48 -6.83
CA LEU A 23 5.49 -1.67 -5.69
C LEU A 23 4.30 -1.24 -4.83
N TYR A 24 3.17 -0.90 -5.45
CA TYR A 24 1.94 -0.58 -4.73
C TYR A 24 1.30 -1.82 -4.12
N ILE A 25 1.33 -2.95 -4.83
CA ILE A 25 0.81 -4.23 -4.33
C ILE A 25 1.61 -4.69 -3.11
N ALA A 26 2.94 -4.57 -3.13
CA ALA A 26 3.79 -4.90 -1.99
C ALA A 26 3.41 -4.09 -0.74
N ILE A 27 3.07 -2.79 -0.91
CA ILE A 27 2.59 -1.95 0.18
C ILE A 27 1.22 -2.42 0.69
N ILE A 28 0.31 -2.85 -0.20
CA ILE A 28 -1.02 -3.37 0.18
C ILE A 28 -0.92 -4.69 0.92
N LEU A 29 0.07 -5.52 0.58
CA LEU A 29 0.31 -6.82 1.21
C LEU A 29 1.09 -6.70 2.53
N ASP A 30 1.68 -5.54 2.85
CA ASP A 30 2.26 -5.28 4.16
C ASP A 30 1.13 -5.22 5.21
N PRO A 31 1.13 -6.07 6.26
CA PRO A 31 0.05 -6.09 7.26
C PRO A 31 -0.22 -4.74 7.93
N ARG A 32 0.78 -3.86 7.98
CA ARG A 32 0.67 -2.52 8.57
C ARG A 32 -0.05 -1.54 7.65
N ARG A 33 -0.03 -1.78 6.33
CA ARG A 33 -0.49 -0.83 5.32
C ARG A 33 -1.58 -1.44 4.46
N LYS A 34 -2.73 -0.79 4.43
CA LYS A 34 -3.89 -1.24 3.65
C LYS A 34 -4.05 -0.42 2.38
N MET A 35 -4.99 -0.84 1.53
CA MET A 35 -5.38 -0.12 0.31
C MET A 35 -5.67 1.37 0.55
N GLY A 36 -6.21 1.74 1.73
CA GLY A 36 -6.43 3.14 2.11
C GLY A 36 -5.15 3.98 2.10
N TYR A 37 -4.04 3.45 2.62
CA TYR A 37 -2.74 4.12 2.60
C TYR A 37 -2.22 4.30 1.17
N THR A 38 -2.28 3.22 0.37
CA THR A 38 -1.83 3.23 -1.02
C THR A 38 -2.63 4.25 -1.85
N LYS A 39 -3.95 4.30 -1.66
CA LYS A 39 -4.81 5.28 -2.32
C LYS A 39 -4.47 6.71 -1.88
N TRP A 40 -4.27 6.96 -0.59
CA TRP A 40 -3.85 8.27 -0.11
C TRP A 40 -2.51 8.68 -0.75
N ALA A 41 -1.49 7.82 -0.70
CA ALA A 41 -0.17 8.10 -1.26
C ALA A 41 -0.22 8.42 -2.77
N ILE A 42 -1.06 7.70 -3.54
CA ILE A 42 -1.27 7.96 -4.96
C ILE A 42 -1.93 9.34 -5.18
N ASN A 43 -2.91 9.72 -4.37
CA ASN A 43 -3.56 11.04 -4.49
C ASN A 43 -2.64 12.20 -4.12
N GLN A 44 -1.64 11.98 -3.27
CA GLN A 44 -0.62 13.00 -2.96
C GLN A 44 0.35 13.23 -4.13
N GLN A 45 0.62 12.18 -4.91
CA GLN A 45 1.63 12.19 -5.96
C GLN A 45 1.10 12.61 -7.34
N TYR A 46 -0.18 12.38 -7.62
CA TYR A 46 -0.76 12.57 -8.94
C TYR A 46 -2.04 13.41 -8.93
N ASP A 47 -2.32 14.06 -10.06
CA ASP A 47 -3.61 14.71 -10.31
C ASP A 47 -4.76 13.70 -10.18
N TYR A 48 -5.94 14.17 -9.79
CA TYR A 48 -7.12 13.34 -9.52
C TYR A 48 -7.42 12.28 -10.61
N GLU A 49 -7.38 12.65 -11.90
CA GLU A 49 -7.66 11.72 -13.00
C GLU A 49 -6.63 10.59 -13.09
N LYS A 50 -5.35 10.94 -12.99
CA LYS A 50 -4.23 10.00 -12.99
C LYS A 50 -4.25 9.11 -11.76
N ALA A 51 -4.49 9.71 -10.60
CA ALA A 51 -4.58 9.02 -9.32
C ALA A 51 -5.70 7.97 -9.34
N LYS A 52 -6.89 8.35 -9.83
CA LYS A 52 -8.02 7.44 -9.99
C LYS A 52 -7.69 6.28 -10.91
N TYR A 53 -7.17 6.57 -12.11
CA TYR A 53 -6.78 5.55 -13.08
C TYR A 53 -5.74 4.56 -12.51
N LEU A 54 -4.73 5.07 -11.80
CA LEU A 54 -3.71 4.23 -11.16
C LEU A 54 -4.28 3.35 -10.05
N CYS A 55 -5.16 3.91 -9.20
CA CYS A 55 -5.83 3.15 -8.14
C CYS A 55 -6.64 1.99 -8.72
N ASP A 56 -7.41 2.25 -9.78
CA ASP A 56 -8.22 1.24 -10.45
C ASP A 56 -7.32 0.13 -11.03
N LYS A 57 -6.20 0.50 -11.66
CA LYS A 57 -5.23 -0.45 -12.23
C LYS A 57 -4.55 -1.31 -11.16
N VAL A 58 -4.17 -0.71 -10.02
CA VAL A 58 -3.59 -1.44 -8.87
C VAL A 58 -4.61 -2.44 -8.31
N MET A 59 -5.87 -2.00 -8.13
CA MET A 59 -6.93 -2.85 -7.59
C MET A 59 -7.27 -4.01 -8.53
N GLN A 60 -7.35 -3.74 -9.83
CA GLN A 60 -7.54 -4.78 -10.85
C GLN A 60 -6.41 -5.81 -10.79
N THR A 61 -5.15 -5.36 -10.80
CA THR A 61 -4.00 -6.26 -10.75
C THR A 61 -3.99 -7.11 -9.48
N LEU A 62 -4.34 -6.55 -8.33
CA LEU A 62 -4.44 -7.28 -7.07
C LEU A 62 -5.54 -8.36 -7.13
N ASN A 63 -6.69 -8.04 -7.71
CA ASN A 63 -7.77 -9.00 -7.90
C ASN A 63 -7.37 -10.11 -8.87
N ASP A 64 -6.71 -9.78 -9.99
CA ASP A 64 -6.21 -10.77 -10.95
C ASP A 64 -5.23 -11.74 -10.27
N MET A 65 -4.31 -11.23 -9.44
CA MET A 65 -3.39 -12.07 -8.66
C MET A 65 -4.12 -12.98 -7.67
N TYR A 66 -5.16 -12.47 -7.02
CA TYR A 66 -5.99 -13.25 -6.12
C TYR A 66 -6.76 -14.36 -6.87
N GLU A 67 -7.36 -14.04 -8.02
CA GLU A 67 -8.06 -15.02 -8.85
C GLU A 67 -7.13 -16.12 -9.36
N LEU A 68 -5.92 -15.77 -9.79
CA LEU A 68 -4.89 -16.75 -10.14
C LEU A 68 -4.55 -17.65 -8.96
N TYR A 69 -4.30 -17.08 -7.78
CA TYR A 69 -4.00 -17.85 -6.58
C TYR A 69 -5.13 -18.84 -6.21
N VAL A 70 -6.38 -18.40 -6.26
CA VAL A 70 -7.57 -19.23 -5.99
C VAL A 70 -7.73 -20.33 -7.04
N SER A 71 -7.43 -20.03 -8.32
CA SER A 71 -7.50 -21.01 -9.39
C SER A 71 -6.48 -22.15 -9.23
N GLU A 72 -5.29 -21.83 -8.70
CA GLU A 72 -4.21 -22.80 -8.46
C GLU A 72 -4.40 -23.57 -7.14
N ASN A 73 -5.06 -22.95 -6.16
CA ASN A 73 -5.34 -23.51 -4.84
C ASN A 73 -6.86 -23.53 -4.59
N PRO A 74 -7.60 -24.46 -5.23
CA PRO A 74 -9.04 -24.55 -5.01
C PRO A 74 -9.31 -24.88 -3.52
N PRO A 75 -10.48 -24.51 -2.96
CA PRO A 75 -10.75 -24.51 -1.51
C PRO A 75 -10.73 -25.86 -0.76
N ASN A 76 -10.10 -26.90 -1.29
CA ASN A 76 -10.15 -28.29 -0.84
C ASN A 76 -8.86 -28.80 -0.16
N GLU A 77 -7.85 -27.96 0.05
CA GLU A 77 -6.77 -28.29 0.98
C GLU A 77 -6.86 -27.41 2.23
N SER A 78 -7.17 -28.05 3.36
CA SER A 78 -6.92 -27.46 4.67
C SER A 78 -5.42 -27.20 4.77
N ILE A 79 -4.97 -25.98 4.49
CA ILE A 79 -3.60 -25.57 4.73
C ILE A 79 -3.45 -25.55 6.27
N PRO A 80 -2.74 -26.49 6.91
CA PRO A 80 -2.40 -26.31 8.31
C PRO A 80 -1.52 -25.06 8.39
N PRO A 81 -1.69 -24.20 9.41
CA PRO A 81 -0.77 -23.08 9.59
C PRO A 81 0.62 -23.68 9.79
N LYS A 82 1.48 -23.58 8.77
CA LYS A 82 2.91 -23.70 8.99
C LYS A 82 3.32 -22.43 9.70
N THR A 83 3.24 -22.47 11.02
CA THR A 83 4.06 -21.65 11.91
C THR A 83 5.51 -21.94 11.56
N SER A 84 6.03 -21.15 10.62
CA SER A 84 7.46 -20.94 10.50
C SER A 84 7.82 -20.02 11.65
N ASP A 85 8.35 -20.61 12.73
CA ASP A 85 8.92 -19.87 13.84
C ASP A 85 10.10 -19.04 13.33
N PHE A 86 9.81 -17.83 12.88
CA PHE A 86 10.80 -16.76 12.79
C PHE A 86 10.92 -16.18 14.20
N LEU A 87 12.02 -16.48 14.86
CA LEU A 87 12.42 -15.76 16.07
C LEU A 87 12.67 -14.30 15.65
N GLU A 88 11.83 -13.39 16.14
CA GLU A 88 12.14 -11.97 16.09
C GLU A 88 13.31 -11.71 17.05
N GLU A 89 14.52 -11.65 16.50
CA GLU A 89 15.58 -10.85 17.10
C GLU A 89 15.16 -9.38 16.98
N VAL A 90 14.77 -8.81 18.11
CA VAL A 90 14.59 -7.37 18.27
C VAL A 90 15.96 -6.72 18.25
N GLU A 91 16.42 -6.33 17.06
CA GLU A 91 17.46 -5.32 16.95
C GLU A 91 16.84 -3.95 17.20
N ASP A 92 17.40 -3.20 18.15
CA ASP A 92 17.06 -1.82 18.46
C ASP A 92 17.30 -0.94 17.22
N MET A 93 16.30 -0.87 16.35
CA MET A 93 16.26 0.03 15.20
C MET A 93 15.98 1.44 15.72
N ASP A 94 16.98 2.33 15.60
CA ASP A 94 16.79 3.77 15.69
C ASP A 94 15.52 4.15 14.90
N SER A 95 14.52 4.68 15.61
CA SER A 95 13.22 4.98 15.04
C SER A 95 13.33 6.18 14.09
N ASP A 96 13.78 5.95 12.87
CA ASP A 96 13.59 6.88 11.77
C ASP A 96 12.08 7.04 11.59
N VAL A 97 11.60 8.20 12.02
CA VAL A 97 10.18 8.56 11.95
C VAL A 97 9.75 8.56 10.49
N ASP A 98 8.87 7.64 10.10
CA ASP A 98 8.28 7.62 8.76
C ASP A 98 7.32 8.81 8.61
N VAL A 99 7.83 9.87 7.96
CA VAL A 99 7.10 11.12 7.75
C VAL A 99 5.81 10.89 6.95
N ALA A 100 5.84 9.99 5.96
CA ALA A 100 4.66 9.71 5.15
C ALA A 100 3.57 9.00 5.96
N GLU A 101 3.97 8.18 6.93
CA GLU A 101 3.04 7.53 7.86
C GLU A 101 2.40 8.55 8.80
N LEU A 102 3.17 9.47 9.37
CA LEU A 102 2.63 10.56 10.19
C LEU A 102 1.67 11.48 9.41
N GLU A 103 2.01 11.79 8.16
CA GLU A 103 1.15 12.59 7.28
C GLU A 103 -0.16 11.87 6.98
N PHE A 104 -0.11 10.57 6.68
CA PHE A 104 -1.30 9.74 6.51
C PHE A 104 -2.16 9.73 7.78
N GLU A 105 -1.56 9.53 8.95
CA GLU A 105 -2.29 9.52 10.22
C GLU A 105 -2.94 10.86 10.54
N LYS A 106 -2.27 11.96 10.23
CA LYS A 106 -2.80 13.32 10.39
C LYS A 106 -3.98 13.57 9.47
N ASP A 107 -3.85 13.22 8.19
CA ASP A 107 -4.90 13.45 7.18
C ASP A 107 -6.13 12.58 7.44
N VAL A 108 -5.92 11.31 7.82
CA VAL A 108 -7.02 10.41 8.18
C VAL A 108 -7.62 10.76 9.55
N GLY A 109 -6.80 11.17 10.52
CA GLY A 109 -7.31 11.67 11.81
C GLY A 109 -8.18 12.91 11.65
N SER A 110 -7.90 13.75 10.65
CA SER A 110 -8.69 14.94 10.34
C SER A 110 -10.05 14.63 9.69
N CYS A 111 -10.23 13.48 9.03
CA CYS A 111 -11.51 13.12 8.40
C CYS A 111 -12.49 12.38 9.34
N VAL A 112 -12.01 11.82 10.46
CA VAL A 112 -12.81 11.13 11.50
C VAL A 112 -13.24 12.09 12.63
N GLY A 113 -13.28 13.39 12.34
CA GLY A 113 -13.61 14.45 13.30
C GLY A 113 -15.08 14.61 13.65
N VAL A 114 -15.92 13.56 13.69
CA VAL A 114 -17.20 13.56 14.44
C VAL A 114 -17.52 12.16 14.96
N GLN A 115 -17.42 12.04 16.28
CA GLN A 115 -18.08 11.08 17.18
C GLN A 115 -17.58 9.62 17.16
N GLY A 116 -16.94 9.26 18.28
CA GLY A 116 -16.29 7.98 18.50
C GLY A 116 -17.18 6.77 18.24
N LYS A 117 -16.65 5.86 17.43
CA LYS A 117 -16.64 4.40 17.59
C LYS A 117 -15.66 3.82 16.55
N ASN A 118 -15.00 2.74 16.97
CA ASN A 118 -14.15 1.79 16.24
C ASN A 118 -13.12 2.30 15.21
N GLU A 119 -11.85 2.19 15.62
CA GLU A 119 -10.61 2.26 14.81
C GLU A 119 -10.67 1.47 13.48
N SER A 120 -11.56 0.48 13.37
CA SER A 120 -11.83 -0.28 12.13
C SER A 120 -12.38 0.58 10.99
N VAL A 121 -13.05 1.70 11.26
CA VAL A 121 -13.61 2.59 10.23
C VAL A 121 -12.52 3.47 9.59
N LYS A 122 -11.37 3.64 10.26
CA LYS A 122 -10.21 4.36 9.74
C LYS A 122 -9.64 3.74 8.44
N TYR A 123 -9.93 2.46 8.21
CA TYR A 123 -9.28 1.64 7.18
C TYR A 123 -10.24 0.95 6.20
N LEU A 124 -11.52 1.31 6.20
CA LEU A 124 -12.55 0.87 5.24
C LEU A 124 -12.81 1.98 4.21
#